data_AF-A0A7Z9VEL0-F1
#
_entry.id   AF-A0A7Z9VEL0-F1
#
_cell.length_a   1.000
_cell.length_b   1.000
_cell.length_c   1.000
_cell.angle_alpha   90.00
_cell.angle_beta   90.00
_cell.angle_gamma   90.00
#
_symmetry.space_group_name_H-M   'P 1'
#
loop_
_entity.id
_entity.type
_entity.pdbx_description
1 polymer ?
#
loop_
_entity_poly.entity_id
_entity_poly.type
_entity_poly.pdbx_seq_one_letter_code
_entity_poly.pdbx_strand_id
1 'polypeptide(L)'
;MDKVLASGSLKHVLVGLSVGLMLALALPATAAVTKTEGKCASKLGKGGAKLAKTIIKGHAKCRGADISGKTPGNCPDAKTASKIAKATSKLISGAEKSCLSSCSLSNEVSCISSKVCPPMAHLTVPTSELCSGYQGSAPFDVSNIGFPGAYCEDALGGMMAVAADAGQCVSALTTSAAL
;
A
#
# COMPACT_ATOMS: atom_id res chain seq x y z
N MET A 1 -19.02 -25.59 -33.19
CA MET A 1 -18.92 -27.03 -32.86
C MET A 1 -17.44 -27.37 -32.85
N ASP A 2 -17.03 -28.32 -32.00
CA ASP A 2 -15.64 -28.71 -31.68
C ASP A 2 -14.95 -27.80 -30.63
N LYS A 3 -14.31 -28.29 -29.57
CA LYS A 3 -14.20 -29.63 -28.98
C LYS A 3 -13.80 -29.46 -27.51
N VAL A 4 -14.38 -30.31 -26.67
CA VAL A 4 -14.20 -30.44 -25.21
C VAL A 4 -12.73 -30.76 -24.87
N LEU A 5 -12.10 -30.00 -23.97
CA LEU A 5 -10.84 -30.40 -23.32
C LEU A 5 -11.13 -31.02 -21.96
N ALA A 6 -10.73 -32.28 -21.86
CA ALA A 6 -10.96 -33.19 -20.75
C ALA A 6 -10.15 -32.82 -19.51
N SER A 7 -10.82 -32.92 -18.36
CA SER A 7 -10.27 -32.80 -17.02
C SER A 7 -9.50 -34.07 -16.65
N GLY A 8 -8.18 -34.03 -16.70
CA GLY A 8 -7.29 -35.08 -16.22
C GLY A 8 -7.01 -34.95 -14.72
N SER A 9 -7.43 -35.94 -13.94
CA SER A 9 -7.19 -36.04 -12.49
C SER A 9 -5.76 -36.51 -12.21
N LEU A 10 -4.88 -35.60 -11.77
CA LEU A 10 -3.48 -35.93 -11.44
C LEU A 10 -3.38 -36.36 -9.97
N LYS A 11 -3.63 -37.65 -9.71
CA LYS A 11 -3.36 -38.33 -8.44
C LYS A 11 -2.01 -39.05 -8.50
N HIS A 12 -0.91 -38.38 -8.15
CA HIS A 12 0.38 -38.99 -7.82
C HIS A 12 1.02 -38.07 -6.77
N VAL A 13 0.94 -38.36 -5.46
CA VAL A 13 1.86 -39.24 -4.70
C VAL A 13 3.30 -39.10 -5.20
N LEU A 14 4.03 -38.15 -4.60
CA LEU A 14 5.48 -38.18 -4.56
C LEU A 14 5.91 -37.91 -3.10
N VAL A 15 6.06 -39.04 -2.41
CA VAL A 15 6.74 -39.18 -1.13
C VAL A 15 8.25 -39.12 -1.40
N GLY A 16 8.96 -38.35 -0.57
CA GLY A 16 10.39 -38.54 -0.35
C GLY A 16 11.31 -37.52 -1.01
N LEU A 17 11.82 -36.57 -0.21
CA LEU A 17 13.24 -36.50 0.20
C LEU A 17 13.43 -35.21 1.03
N SER A 18 13.00 -35.23 2.29
CA SER A 18 13.26 -34.14 3.24
C SER A 18 14.69 -34.25 3.76
N VAL A 19 15.67 -33.85 2.95
CA VAL A 19 17.02 -33.52 3.43
C VAL A 19 16.88 -32.24 4.24
N GLY A 20 17.00 -32.38 5.56
CA GLY A 20 16.89 -31.30 6.52
C GLY A 20 18.02 -30.29 6.37
N LEU A 21 17.85 -29.33 5.46
CA LEU A 21 18.55 -28.06 5.52
C LEU A 21 17.88 -27.24 6.62
N MET A 22 18.34 -27.44 7.86
CA MET A 22 18.12 -26.51 8.97
C MET A 22 18.85 -25.20 8.65
N LEU A 23 18.33 -24.46 7.67
CA LEU A 23 18.68 -23.07 7.47
C LEU A 23 18.13 -22.36 8.69
N ALA A 24 18.99 -22.09 9.67
CA ALA A 24 18.73 -21.16 10.74
C ALA A 24 18.52 -19.78 10.10
N LEU A 25 17.32 -19.54 9.57
CA LEU A 25 16.84 -18.23 9.20
C LEU A 25 16.90 -17.43 10.49
N ALA A 26 17.94 -16.61 10.63
CA ALA A 26 17.93 -15.52 11.57
C ALA A 26 16.72 -14.68 11.21
N LEU A 27 15.59 -14.95 11.88
CA LEU A 27 14.38 -14.16 11.78
C LEU A 27 14.84 -12.74 12.14
N PRO A 28 14.81 -11.78 11.20
CA PRO A 28 15.14 -10.42 11.53
C PRO A 28 14.22 -10.04 12.69
N ALA A 29 14.81 -9.52 13.77
CA ALA A 29 14.04 -9.07 14.92
C ALA A 29 13.00 -8.08 14.40
N THR A 30 11.74 -8.52 14.33
CA THR A 30 10.66 -7.69 13.84
C THR A 30 10.53 -6.56 14.84
N ALA A 31 10.91 -5.34 14.43
CA ALA A 31 10.68 -4.16 15.24
C ALA A 31 9.20 -4.15 15.65
N ALA A 32 8.95 -3.91 16.94
CA ALA A 32 7.59 -3.95 17.46
C ALA A 32 6.77 -2.83 16.80
N VAL A 33 5.76 -3.23 16.01
CA VAL A 33 4.86 -2.31 15.33
C VAL A 33 4.10 -1.48 16.37
N THR A 34 4.27 -0.16 16.33
CA THR A 34 3.57 0.76 17.21
C THR A 34 2.06 0.77 16.91
N LYS A 35 1.26 1.26 17.86
CA LYS A 35 -0.19 1.42 17.64
C LYS A 35 -0.51 2.33 16.45
N THR A 36 0.33 3.35 16.20
CA THR A 36 0.16 4.28 15.07
C THR A 36 0.51 3.60 13.75
N GLU A 37 1.63 2.90 13.69
CA GLU A 37 2.03 2.09 12.54
C GLU A 37 0.97 1.03 12.19
N GLY A 38 0.49 0.29 13.18
CA GLY A 38 -0.59 -0.69 12.99
C GLY A 38 -1.88 -0.07 12.45
N LYS A 39 -2.24 1.15 12.90
CA LYS A 39 -3.39 1.90 12.37
C LYS A 39 -3.17 2.34 10.93
N CYS A 40 -1.98 2.87 10.61
CA CYS A 40 -1.60 3.24 9.25
C CYS A 40 -1.71 2.05 8.31
N ALA A 41 -1.03 0.94 8.63
CA ALA A 41 -1.04 -0.29 7.85
C ALA A 41 -2.46 -0.83 7.63
N SER A 42 -3.27 -0.88 8.69
CA SER A 42 -4.67 -1.32 8.61
C SER A 42 -5.51 -0.44 7.67
N LYS A 43 -5.31 0.88 7.70
CA LYS A 43 -6.07 1.83 6.87
C LYS A 43 -5.63 1.79 5.41
N LEU A 44 -4.33 1.72 5.15
CA LEU A 44 -3.76 1.52 3.82
C LEU A 44 -4.25 0.21 3.22
N GLY A 45 -4.12 -0.91 3.93
CA GLY A 45 -4.59 -2.22 3.46
C GLY A 45 -6.09 -2.26 3.20
N LYS A 46 -6.91 -1.73 4.11
CA LYS A 46 -8.37 -1.66 3.93
C LYS A 46 -8.77 -0.75 2.76
N GLY A 47 -8.05 0.36 2.57
CA GLY A 47 -8.27 1.26 1.45
C GLY A 47 -7.87 0.60 0.13
N GLY A 48 -6.71 -0.06 0.08
CA GLY A 48 -6.20 -0.77 -1.10
C GLY A 48 -7.15 -1.88 -1.52
N ALA A 49 -7.61 -2.71 -0.59
CA ALA A 49 -8.60 -3.74 -0.87
C ALA A 49 -9.92 -3.18 -1.45
N LYS A 50 -10.38 -2.01 -0.97
CA LYS A 50 -11.57 -1.33 -1.52
C LYS A 50 -11.34 -0.79 -2.92
N LEU A 51 -10.15 -0.24 -3.18
CA LEU A 51 -9.75 0.23 -4.49
C LEU A 51 -9.68 -0.95 -5.48
N ALA A 52 -8.96 -2.01 -5.14
CA ALA A 52 -8.85 -3.25 -5.94
C ALA A 52 -10.23 -3.80 -6.31
N LYS A 53 -11.11 -3.95 -5.30
CA LYS A 53 -12.49 -4.41 -5.51
C LYS A 53 -13.28 -3.49 -6.45
N THR A 54 -13.04 -2.19 -6.39
CA THR A 54 -13.69 -1.20 -7.27
C THR A 54 -13.21 -1.34 -8.71
N ILE A 55 -11.89 -1.48 -8.91
CA ILE A 55 -11.26 -1.68 -10.22
C ILE A 55 -11.77 -2.98 -10.84
N ILE A 56 -11.60 -4.12 -10.17
CA ILE A 56 -11.99 -5.45 -10.68
C ILE A 56 -13.48 -5.49 -11.04
N LYS A 57 -14.36 -5.00 -10.14
CA LYS A 57 -15.81 -4.99 -10.41
C LYS A 57 -16.19 -4.05 -11.54
N GLY A 58 -15.49 -2.93 -11.69
CA GLY A 58 -15.69 -1.98 -12.77
C GLY A 58 -15.28 -2.56 -14.11
N HIS A 59 -14.05 -3.07 -14.21
CA HIS A 59 -13.51 -3.72 -15.41
C HIS A 59 -14.34 -4.92 -15.85
N ALA A 60 -14.72 -5.82 -14.92
CA ALA A 60 -15.55 -6.97 -15.25
C ALA A 60 -16.91 -6.56 -15.83
N LYS A 61 -17.53 -5.52 -15.29
CA LYS A 61 -18.81 -5.00 -15.83
C LYS A 61 -18.64 -4.36 -17.21
N CYS A 62 -17.60 -3.55 -17.39
CA CYS A 62 -17.31 -2.92 -18.66
C CYS A 62 -17.03 -3.99 -19.74
N ARG A 63 -16.15 -4.96 -19.48
CA ARG A 63 -15.86 -6.06 -20.40
C ARG A 63 -17.09 -6.92 -20.72
N GLY A 64 -17.94 -7.21 -19.73
CA GLY A 64 -19.18 -7.92 -19.97
C GLY A 64 -20.16 -7.15 -20.87
N ALA A 65 -20.19 -5.82 -20.76
CA ALA A 65 -21.02 -4.96 -21.60
C ALA A 65 -20.46 -4.81 -23.03
N ASP A 66 -19.14 -4.81 -23.18
CA ASP A 66 -18.44 -4.84 -24.46
C ASP A 66 -18.70 -6.16 -25.21
N ILE A 67 -18.48 -7.31 -24.56
CA ILE A 67 -18.73 -8.64 -25.15
C ILE A 67 -20.20 -8.83 -25.55
N SER A 68 -21.14 -8.27 -24.77
CA SER A 68 -22.57 -8.34 -25.09
C SER A 68 -23.04 -7.29 -26.11
N GLY A 69 -22.14 -6.45 -26.63
CA GLY A 69 -22.46 -5.39 -27.60
C GLY A 69 -23.31 -4.25 -27.03
N LYS A 70 -23.50 -4.20 -25.70
CA LYS A 70 -24.32 -3.16 -25.05
C LYS A 70 -23.61 -1.81 -24.98
N THR A 71 -22.30 -1.84 -24.80
CA THR A 71 -21.43 -0.66 -24.82
C THR A 71 -20.06 -1.06 -25.35
N PRO A 72 -19.89 -1.12 -26.69
CA PRO A 72 -18.58 -1.35 -27.29
C PRO A 72 -17.64 -0.19 -26.93
N GLY A 73 -16.43 -0.50 -26.47
CA GLY A 73 -15.43 0.53 -26.16
C GLY A 73 -14.36 0.15 -25.14
N ASN A 74 -13.42 1.06 -24.91
CA ASN A 74 -12.29 0.83 -24.02
C ASN A 74 -12.74 0.76 -22.55
N CYS A 75 -12.20 -0.22 -21.81
CA CYS A 75 -12.36 -0.33 -20.37
C CYS A 75 -11.15 0.24 -19.62
N PRO A 76 -11.34 1.02 -18.55
CA PRO A 76 -12.61 1.30 -17.88
C PRO A 76 -13.44 2.39 -18.55
N ASP A 77 -14.78 2.28 -18.47
CA ASP A 77 -15.71 3.34 -18.86
C ASP A 77 -15.62 4.56 -17.92
N ALA A 78 -16.13 5.72 -18.36
CA ALA A 78 -16.05 6.97 -17.59
C ALA A 78 -16.67 6.87 -16.17
N LYS A 79 -17.75 6.10 -16.00
CA LYS A 79 -18.40 5.90 -14.69
C LYS A 79 -17.55 5.00 -13.79
N THR A 80 -16.89 4.01 -14.35
CA THR A 80 -15.92 3.17 -13.64
C THR A 80 -14.68 3.98 -13.26
N ALA A 81 -14.11 4.76 -14.18
CA ALA A 81 -12.97 5.64 -13.92
C ALA A 81 -13.25 6.63 -12.79
N SER A 82 -14.42 7.28 -12.78
CA SER A 82 -14.83 8.18 -11.69
C SER A 82 -14.91 7.48 -10.31
N LYS A 83 -15.38 6.23 -10.26
CA LYS A 83 -15.41 5.45 -9.02
C LYS A 83 -14.03 5.06 -8.53
N ILE A 84 -13.13 4.69 -9.45
CA ILE A 84 -11.72 4.39 -9.13
C ILE A 84 -11.07 5.65 -8.54
N ALA A 85 -11.18 6.80 -9.22
CA ALA A 85 -10.63 8.07 -8.74
C ALA A 85 -11.16 8.45 -7.34
N LYS A 86 -12.45 8.26 -7.08
CA LYS A 86 -13.05 8.49 -5.75
C LYS A 86 -12.55 7.51 -4.68
N ALA A 87 -12.30 6.26 -5.05
CA ALA A 87 -11.73 5.27 -4.14
C ALA A 87 -10.25 5.58 -3.82
N THR A 88 -9.46 5.96 -4.83
CA THR A 88 -8.08 6.46 -4.69
C THR A 88 -8.02 7.69 -3.78
N SER A 89 -8.86 8.69 -4.01
CA SER A 89 -8.89 9.89 -3.15
C SER A 89 -9.18 9.54 -1.69
N LYS A 90 -10.10 8.59 -1.44
CA LYS A 90 -10.40 8.12 -0.07
C LYS A 90 -9.27 7.32 0.56
N LEU A 91 -8.50 6.58 -0.23
CA LEU A 91 -7.29 5.89 0.23
C LEU A 91 -6.25 6.92 0.67
N ILE A 92 -5.95 7.91 -0.20
CA ILE A 92 -4.95 8.95 0.07
C ILE A 92 -5.33 9.74 1.32
N SER A 93 -6.56 10.26 1.42
CA SER A 93 -7.01 10.96 2.63
C SER A 93 -7.07 10.06 3.87
N GLY A 94 -7.20 8.74 3.68
CA GLY A 94 -7.10 7.77 4.77
C GLY A 94 -5.66 7.63 5.29
N ALA A 95 -4.69 7.60 4.37
CA ALA A 95 -3.26 7.58 4.65
C ALA A 95 -2.84 8.86 5.37
N GLU A 96 -3.22 10.03 4.83
CA GLU A 96 -2.97 11.34 5.46
C GLU A 96 -3.49 11.41 6.90
N LYS A 97 -4.60 10.75 7.24
CA LYS A 97 -5.13 10.81 8.61
C LYS A 97 -4.52 9.77 9.56
N SER A 98 -3.91 8.72 9.02
CA SER A 98 -3.57 7.52 9.80
C SER A 98 -2.07 7.21 9.82
N CYS A 99 -1.33 7.76 8.88
CA CYS A 99 0.11 7.56 8.67
C CYS A 99 0.93 8.80 9.02
N LEU A 100 0.36 9.69 9.84
CA LEU A 100 1.07 10.85 10.37
C LEU A 100 1.63 10.56 11.74
N SER A 101 2.84 11.07 11.98
CA SER A 101 3.37 11.33 13.31
C SER A 101 3.61 12.83 13.49
N SER A 102 3.69 13.26 14.74
CA SER A 102 3.95 14.64 15.12
C SER A 102 5.39 14.79 15.60
N CYS A 103 6.06 15.86 15.20
CA CYS A 103 7.39 16.20 15.72
C CYS A 103 7.35 16.43 17.24
N SER A 104 8.37 15.99 17.97
CA SER A 104 8.38 15.93 19.45
C SER A 104 8.20 17.30 20.13
N LEU A 105 8.75 18.35 19.52
CA LEU A 105 8.77 19.74 19.99
C LEU A 105 7.66 20.54 19.31
N SER A 106 7.37 20.22 18.04
CA SER A 106 6.39 20.92 17.23
C SER A 106 5.23 19.99 16.89
N ASN A 107 4.26 19.87 17.80
CA ASN A 107 3.05 19.05 17.60
C ASN A 107 2.25 19.41 16.32
N GLU A 108 2.56 20.54 15.69
CA GLU A 108 1.94 21.05 14.46
C GLU A 108 2.62 20.56 13.19
N VAL A 109 3.86 20.04 13.29
CA VAL A 109 4.62 19.56 12.13
C VAL A 109 4.38 18.06 11.95
N SER A 110 3.78 17.73 10.82
CA SER A 110 3.49 16.37 10.39
C SER A 110 4.73 15.71 9.78
N CYS A 111 5.00 14.44 10.10
CA CYS A 111 6.11 13.70 9.49
C CYS A 111 5.86 12.18 9.35
N ILE A 112 6.54 11.55 8.39
CA ILE A 112 6.21 10.22 7.81
C ILE A 112 7.25 9.13 8.08
N SER A 113 8.37 9.47 8.70
CA SER A 113 9.46 8.51 8.91
C SER A 113 10.37 9.02 10.03
N SER A 114 11.15 8.14 10.61
CA SER A 114 12.31 8.35 11.50
C SER A 114 13.35 9.39 11.00
N LYS A 115 13.09 10.10 9.89
CA LYS A 115 13.92 11.16 9.31
C LYS A 115 13.40 12.55 9.69
N VAL A 116 14.36 13.35 10.15
CA VAL A 116 14.39 14.82 10.34
C VAL A 116 13.09 15.53 9.94
N CYS A 117 12.37 16.03 10.95
CA CYS A 117 11.29 16.98 10.75
C CYS A 117 11.77 18.14 9.85
N PRO A 118 10.95 18.62 8.89
CA PRO A 118 11.35 19.71 8.01
C PRO A 118 11.96 20.86 8.82
N PRO A 119 13.16 21.37 8.44
CA PRO A 119 13.80 22.44 9.20
C PRO A 119 12.87 23.66 9.17
N MET A 120 12.32 23.99 10.33
CA MET A 120 11.49 25.18 10.46
C MET A 120 12.41 26.39 10.49
N ALA A 121 12.35 27.24 9.45
CA ALA A 121 13.22 28.40 9.25
C ALA A 121 13.26 29.41 10.42
N HIS A 122 12.33 29.30 11.38
CA HIS A 122 12.24 30.17 12.55
C HIS A 122 12.92 29.60 13.81
N LEU A 123 13.36 28.34 13.80
CA LEU A 123 14.06 27.73 14.93
C LEU A 123 15.57 27.78 14.68
N THR A 124 16.27 28.57 15.49
CA THR A 124 17.74 28.78 15.47
C THR A 124 18.54 27.57 15.94
N VAL A 125 17.91 26.42 16.18
CA VAL A 125 18.55 25.23 16.71
C VAL A 125 18.68 24.16 15.61
N PRO A 126 19.91 23.78 15.20
CA PRO A 126 20.16 22.73 14.21
C PRO A 126 20.10 21.35 14.86
N THR A 127 19.07 21.06 15.66
CA THR A 127 18.87 19.71 16.19
C THR A 127 17.95 18.98 15.25
N SER A 128 18.48 17.92 14.64
CA SER A 128 17.76 16.89 13.90
C SER A 128 16.59 16.37 14.73
N GLU A 129 15.46 17.07 14.69
CA GLU A 129 14.29 16.69 15.45
C GLU A 129 13.77 15.40 14.85
N LEU A 130 13.78 14.36 15.67
CA LEU A 130 13.27 13.05 15.26
C LEU A 130 11.76 13.11 15.30
N CYS A 131 11.15 12.49 14.31
CA CYS A 131 9.74 12.16 14.32
C CYS A 131 9.43 11.19 15.45
N SER A 132 9.21 11.68 16.66
CA SER A 132 8.66 10.82 17.70
C SER A 132 7.24 10.43 17.33
N GLY A 133 6.86 9.19 17.56
CA GLY A 133 5.45 8.83 17.56
C GLY A 133 4.66 9.66 18.57
N TYR A 134 3.34 9.54 18.50
CA TYR A 134 2.40 10.17 19.42
C TYR A 134 2.88 10.06 20.89
N GLN A 135 3.19 11.21 21.51
CA GLN A 135 3.76 11.34 22.87
C GLN A 135 5.23 10.87 23.08
N GLY A 136 6.12 11.11 22.11
CA GLY A 136 7.57 10.97 22.37
C GLY A 136 8.09 9.54 22.42
N SER A 137 7.21 8.54 22.30
CA SER A 137 7.54 7.12 22.51
C SER A 137 7.38 6.36 21.19
N ALA A 138 8.51 5.86 20.67
CA ALA A 138 8.67 5.11 19.42
C ALA A 138 8.41 5.92 18.12
N PRO A 139 9.45 6.27 17.35
CA PRO A 139 9.27 6.94 16.06
C PRO A 139 8.45 6.07 15.10
N PHE A 140 7.57 6.69 14.31
CA PHE A 140 6.91 5.98 13.21
C PHE A 140 7.93 5.69 12.13
N ASP A 141 8.08 4.42 11.80
CA ASP A 141 8.86 3.98 10.67
C ASP A 141 7.97 3.17 9.73
N VAL A 142 7.79 3.69 8.52
CA VAL A 142 7.02 3.01 7.47
C VAL A 142 7.64 1.64 7.11
N SER A 143 8.93 1.45 7.40
CA SER A 143 9.63 0.16 7.21
C SER A 143 9.12 -0.92 8.19
N ASN A 144 8.66 -0.54 9.39
CA ASN A 144 8.16 -1.47 10.40
C ASN A 144 6.86 -2.16 9.99
N ILE A 145 6.07 -1.52 9.12
CA ILE A 145 4.82 -2.10 8.61
C ILE A 145 5.01 -2.94 7.33
N GLY A 146 6.26 -3.22 6.95
CA GLY A 146 6.57 -3.97 5.74
C GLY A 146 6.18 -3.23 4.46
N PHE A 147 6.15 -1.90 4.51
CA PHE A 147 5.84 -1.10 3.33
C PHE A 147 6.99 -1.19 2.33
N PRO A 148 6.72 -1.40 1.03
CA PRO A 148 7.77 -1.61 0.04
C PRO A 148 8.37 -0.27 -0.39
N GLY A 149 9.18 0.34 0.50
CA GLY A 149 9.72 1.70 0.33
C GLY A 149 10.35 1.94 -1.04
N ALA A 150 11.32 1.13 -1.46
CA ALA A 150 11.97 1.27 -2.76
C ALA A 150 11.02 1.13 -3.96
N TYR A 151 10.00 0.27 -3.84
CA TYR A 151 9.00 0.12 -4.89
C TYR A 151 8.10 1.37 -4.98
N CYS A 152 7.77 1.94 -3.83
CA CYS A 152 6.96 3.15 -3.78
C CYS A 152 7.69 4.34 -4.37
N GLU A 153 8.99 4.47 -4.12
CA GLU A 153 9.77 5.56 -4.70
C GLU A 153 9.84 5.47 -6.22
N ASP A 154 9.99 4.25 -6.77
CA ASP A 154 9.92 3.99 -8.21
C ASP A 154 8.52 4.31 -8.78
N ALA A 155 7.47 3.81 -8.13
CA ALA A 155 6.09 4.05 -8.56
C ALA A 155 5.66 5.52 -8.50
N LEU A 156 6.26 6.31 -7.60
CA LEU A 156 6.00 7.74 -7.44
C LEU A 156 6.96 8.63 -8.24
N GLY A 157 8.06 8.08 -8.74
CA GLY A 157 9.13 8.84 -9.40
C GLY A 157 9.92 9.74 -8.45
N GLY A 158 9.97 9.42 -7.16
CA GLY A 158 10.63 10.23 -6.15
C GLY A 158 10.50 9.69 -4.73
N MET A 159 11.22 10.29 -3.79
CA MET A 159 11.18 9.90 -2.37
C MET A 159 9.81 10.16 -1.76
N MET A 160 9.37 9.30 -0.85
CA MET A 160 8.17 9.55 -0.05
C MET A 160 8.42 10.66 0.97
N ALA A 161 7.84 11.84 0.73
CA ALA A 161 8.00 13.03 1.57
C ALA A 161 6.81 13.24 2.52
N VAL A 162 5.60 12.82 2.14
CA VAL A 162 4.35 13.07 2.87
C VAL A 162 3.46 11.83 2.98
N ALA A 163 2.45 11.86 3.86
CA ALA A 163 1.61 10.69 4.14
C ALA A 163 0.68 10.38 2.96
N ALA A 164 0.40 11.40 2.15
CA ALA A 164 -0.29 11.23 0.88
C ALA A 164 0.48 10.26 -0.04
N ASP A 165 1.82 10.26 -0.01
CA ASP A 165 2.66 9.42 -0.87
C ASP A 165 2.48 7.94 -0.55
N ALA A 166 2.28 7.58 0.73
CA ALA A 166 1.95 6.21 1.10
C ALA A 166 0.61 5.77 0.49
N GLY A 167 -0.38 6.66 0.50
CA GLY A 167 -1.66 6.43 -0.17
C GLY A 167 -1.52 6.35 -1.69
N GLN A 168 -0.75 7.24 -2.30
CA GLN A 168 -0.50 7.25 -3.75
C GLN A 168 0.23 5.97 -4.19
N CYS A 169 1.25 5.54 -3.47
CA CYS A 169 1.96 4.30 -3.75
C CYS A 169 1.02 3.09 -3.69
N VAL A 170 0.24 2.93 -2.61
CA VAL A 170 -0.72 1.82 -2.51
C VAL A 170 -1.74 1.88 -3.64
N SER A 171 -2.17 3.08 -4.04
CA SER A 171 -3.07 3.23 -5.19
C SER A 171 -2.42 2.76 -6.48
N ALA A 172 -1.18 3.17 -6.75
CA ALA A 172 -0.43 2.79 -7.94
C ALA A 172 -0.25 1.27 -8.00
N LEU A 173 0.30 0.68 -6.93
CA LEU A 173 0.45 -0.76 -6.76
C LEU A 173 -0.85 -1.53 -6.98
N THR A 174 -1.92 -1.08 -6.34
CA THR A 174 -3.24 -1.72 -6.44
C THR A 174 -3.78 -1.65 -7.86
N THR A 175 -3.54 -0.52 -8.55
CA THR A 175 -4.01 -0.34 -9.93
C THR A 175 -3.23 -1.23 -10.88
N SER A 176 -1.90 -1.27 -10.75
CA SER A 176 -1.03 -2.15 -11.56
C SER A 176 -1.34 -3.62 -11.35
N ALA A 177 -1.68 -4.04 -10.13
CA ALA A 177 -2.00 -5.44 -9.84
C ALA A 177 -3.43 -5.86 -10.24
N ALA A 178 -4.31 -4.91 -10.53
CA ALA A 178 -5.74 -5.17 -10.80
C ALA A 178 -6.11 -5.10 -12.29
N LEU A 179 -5.19 -4.67 -13.15
CA LEU A 179 -5.36 -4.54 -14.61
C LEU A 179 -4.65 -5.70 -15.33
#